data_AF-A0A804IGJ2-F1
#
_entry.id   AF-A0A804IGJ2-F1
#
_cell.length_a   1.000
_cell.length_b   1.000
_cell.length_c   1.000
_cell.angle_alpha   90.00
_cell.angle_beta   90.00
_cell.angle_gamma   90.00
#
_symmetry.space_group_name_H-M   'P 1'
#
loop_
_entity.id
_entity.type
_entity.pdbx_description
1 polymer ?
#
loop_
_entity_poly.entity_id
_entity_poly.type
_entity_poly.pdbx_seq_one_letter_code
_entity_poly.pdbx_strand_id
1 'polypeptide(L)'
;MGRTSTRLPSFCLNRVTTRVRVRSPAIESRPLSPQASKVSSVDDELAADGATKEMEHGRRIMIVVDRSSEAKAALHWALSHSVQSNDTVVLVEVTKPSKHGERTQRERHPNGYALLHDMKRICQARKPEVQVELSLVPGEERGPAIVGEASKRGVVLLVMGQRNRSVTWRWVMMWAGSKPGGDAVDYCIRNATCMALAVRRKSKRGGGYLITTKRHRDFWLLA
;
A
#
# COMPACT_ATOMS: atom_id res chain seq x y z
N MET A 1 8.55 59.30 6.27
CA MET A 1 7.89 59.30 4.94
C MET A 1 8.77 58.48 4.00
N GLY A 2 8.37 57.44 3.27
CA GLY A 2 7.08 56.80 3.04
C GLY A 2 7.30 55.32 2.66
N ARG A 3 6.25 54.51 2.86
CA ARG A 3 6.21 53.06 2.62
C ARG A 3 5.97 52.81 1.13
N THR A 4 6.80 52.02 0.46
CA THR A 4 6.54 51.57 -0.91
C THR A 4 5.83 50.22 -0.89
N SER A 5 4.54 50.28 -1.21
CA SER A 5 3.64 49.15 -1.43
C SER A 5 3.78 48.68 -2.87
N THR A 6 4.12 47.42 -3.10
CA THR A 6 4.08 46.80 -4.43
C THR A 6 2.82 45.94 -4.56
N ARG A 7 1.93 46.36 -5.46
CA ARG A 7 0.66 45.72 -5.80
C ARG A 7 0.92 44.38 -6.50
N LEU A 8 0.20 43.34 -6.08
CA LEU A 8 0.10 42.07 -6.79
C LEU A 8 -0.92 42.20 -7.95
N PRO A 9 -0.63 41.70 -9.16
CA PRO A 9 -1.64 41.59 -10.19
C PRO A 9 -2.58 40.42 -9.88
N SER A 10 -3.87 40.73 -9.89
CA SER A 10 -5.01 39.82 -9.74
C SER A 10 -5.04 38.78 -10.87
N PHE A 11 -4.85 37.51 -10.54
CA PHE A 11 -5.13 36.42 -11.47
C PHE A 11 -6.61 36.06 -11.39
N CYS A 12 -7.34 36.38 -12.46
CA CYS A 12 -8.73 36.06 -12.67
C CYS A 12 -8.91 34.53 -12.81
N LEU A 13 -9.68 33.92 -11.92
CA LEU A 13 -10.12 32.53 -12.03
C LEU A 13 -11.30 32.48 -13.02
N ASN A 14 -11.06 31.97 -14.23
CA ASN A 14 -12.14 31.57 -15.13
C ASN A 14 -12.82 30.31 -14.57
N ARG A 15 -13.97 30.54 -13.92
CA ARG A 15 -14.89 29.53 -13.39
C ARG A 15 -15.69 28.92 -14.54
N VAL A 16 -15.18 27.86 -15.16
CA VAL A 16 -15.97 27.05 -16.09
C VAL A 16 -16.89 26.14 -15.27
N THR A 17 -18.15 26.53 -15.11
CA THR A 17 -19.20 25.67 -14.56
C THR A 17 -19.79 24.79 -15.65
N THR A 18 -19.37 23.53 -15.75
CA THR A 18 -20.11 22.53 -16.54
C THR A 18 -21.29 22.02 -15.72
N ARG A 19 -22.50 22.44 -16.08
CA ARG A 19 -23.75 21.89 -15.54
C ARG A 19 -24.01 20.53 -16.20
N VAL A 20 -23.43 19.46 -15.67
CA VAL A 20 -23.83 18.09 -16.03
C VAL A 20 -24.94 17.65 -15.09
N ARG A 21 -26.18 17.69 -15.59
CA ARG A 21 -27.37 17.16 -14.90
C ARG A 21 -27.45 15.66 -15.16
N VAL A 22 -26.92 14.85 -14.27
CA VAL A 22 -27.13 13.39 -14.30
C VAL A 22 -28.54 13.12 -13.78
N ARG A 23 -29.40 12.55 -14.62
CA ARG A 23 -30.71 12.00 -14.22
C ARG A 23 -30.47 10.67 -13.51
N SER A 24 -30.94 10.54 -12.28
CA SER A 24 -31.06 9.24 -11.59
C SER A 24 -32.08 8.36 -12.32
N PRO A 25 -31.84 7.05 -12.50
CA PRO A 25 -32.89 6.15 -12.96
C PRO A 25 -33.98 5.99 -11.89
N ALA A 26 -35.22 5.89 -12.36
CA ALA A 26 -36.42 5.84 -11.56
C ALA A 26 -36.50 4.52 -10.76
N ILE A 27 -36.80 4.67 -9.48
CA ILE A 27 -37.34 3.62 -8.62
C ILE A 27 -38.76 3.37 -9.11
N GLU A 28 -39.04 2.18 -9.64
CA GLU A 28 -40.39 1.71 -9.89
C GLU A 28 -40.72 0.64 -8.85
N SER A 29 -41.70 0.95 -8.00
CA SER A 29 -42.26 0.08 -6.99
C SER A 29 -43.75 -0.10 -7.29
N ARG A 30 -44.23 -1.36 -7.31
CA ARG A 30 -45.59 -1.85 -6.91
C ARG A 30 -45.93 -3.21 -7.55
N PRO A 31 -46.91 -3.98 -7.03
CA PRO A 31 -46.94 -4.63 -5.70
C PRO A 31 -47.38 -6.11 -5.78
N LEU A 32 -47.50 -6.77 -4.61
CA LEU A 32 -47.86 -8.17 -4.31
C LEU A 32 -49.08 -8.76 -5.05
N SER A 33 -49.13 -10.10 -5.26
CA SER A 33 -49.76 -11.10 -4.35
C SER A 33 -49.81 -12.54 -5.00
N PRO A 34 -50.38 -13.61 -4.39
CA PRO A 34 -49.63 -14.76 -3.88
C PRO A 34 -50.05 -16.13 -4.47
N GLN A 35 -49.16 -17.13 -4.55
CA GLN A 35 -49.59 -18.54 -4.60
C GLN A 35 -48.67 -19.47 -3.81
N ALA A 36 -49.34 -20.30 -3.01
CA ALA A 36 -48.81 -21.25 -2.05
C ALA A 36 -48.51 -22.62 -2.69
N SER A 37 -47.98 -23.52 -1.84
CA SER A 37 -47.63 -24.94 -2.03
C SER A 37 -46.20 -25.16 -2.55
N LYS A 38 -45.38 -26.09 -2.02
CA LYS A 38 -45.64 -27.29 -1.23
C LYS A 38 -44.36 -27.70 -0.50
N VAL A 39 -44.52 -28.26 0.70
CA VAL A 39 -43.48 -28.87 1.55
C VAL A 39 -43.04 -30.22 0.97
N SER A 40 -41.74 -30.52 1.04
CA SER A 40 -41.25 -31.89 1.29
C SER A 40 -39.81 -31.86 1.83
N SER A 41 -39.67 -32.26 3.09
CA SER A 41 -38.46 -32.64 3.81
C SER A 41 -37.96 -34.02 3.39
N VAL A 42 -36.65 -34.20 3.23
CA VAL A 42 -35.97 -35.47 3.53
C VAL A 42 -34.52 -35.18 3.94
N ASP A 43 -34.18 -35.61 5.16
CA ASP A 43 -32.85 -35.66 5.74
C ASP A 43 -32.02 -36.82 5.11
N ASP A 44 -30.70 -36.67 5.00
CA ASP A 44 -29.73 -37.66 5.52
C ASP A 44 -28.24 -37.26 5.30
N GLU A 45 -27.40 -37.88 6.13
CA GLU A 45 -26.14 -37.42 6.71
C GLU A 45 -24.82 -37.52 5.92
N LEU A 46 -23.84 -36.72 6.43
CA LEU A 46 -22.40 -36.95 6.62
C LEU A 46 -21.49 -37.40 5.47
N ALA A 47 -20.63 -36.47 5.04
CA ALA A 47 -19.22 -36.77 4.86
C ALA A 47 -18.39 -35.64 5.50
N ALA A 48 -17.78 -35.96 6.64
CA ALA A 48 -16.81 -35.11 7.31
C ALA A 48 -15.55 -35.01 6.45
N ASP A 49 -15.49 -33.98 5.61
CA ASP A 49 -14.24 -33.54 5.00
C ASP A 49 -13.68 -32.36 5.80
N GLY A 50 -12.39 -32.43 6.09
CA GLY A 50 -11.71 -31.63 7.09
C GLY A 50 -11.86 -30.14 6.81
N ALA A 51 -12.79 -29.50 7.52
CA ALA A 51 -12.81 -28.06 7.68
C ALA A 51 -11.51 -27.65 8.38
N THR A 52 -10.46 -27.39 7.59
CA THR A 52 -9.44 -26.43 8.00
C THR A 52 -10.22 -25.24 8.50
N LYS A 53 -10.12 -24.95 9.80
CA LYS A 53 -10.68 -23.73 10.38
C LYS A 53 -10.07 -22.59 9.58
N GLU A 54 -10.79 -22.11 8.58
CA GLU A 54 -10.58 -20.81 7.96
C GLU A 54 -10.88 -19.83 9.09
N MET A 55 -9.89 -19.67 9.94
CA MET A 55 -9.85 -18.66 10.97
C MET A 55 -10.17 -17.37 10.23
N GLU A 56 -11.27 -16.71 10.65
CA GLU A 56 -11.90 -15.52 10.08
C GLU A 56 -10.90 -14.35 10.05
N HIS A 57 -9.82 -14.51 9.30
CA HIS A 57 -8.85 -13.49 9.08
C HIS A 57 -9.33 -12.71 7.89
N GLY A 58 -9.57 -11.42 8.09
CA GLY A 58 -9.76 -10.54 6.97
C GLY A 58 -8.51 -10.47 6.10
N ARG A 59 -8.51 -9.51 5.19
CA ARG A 59 -7.51 -9.44 4.13
C ARG A 59 -6.13 -9.19 4.72
N ARG A 60 -5.10 -9.86 4.19
CA ARG A 60 -3.71 -9.58 4.55
C ARG A 60 -3.15 -8.49 3.65
N ILE A 61 -2.70 -7.40 4.26
CA ILE A 61 -2.08 -6.25 3.59
C ILE A 61 -0.63 -6.17 4.04
N MET A 62 0.31 -6.23 3.10
CA MET A 62 1.73 -6.15 3.41
C MET A 62 2.27 -4.77 3.06
N ILE A 63 3.01 -4.17 3.99
CA ILE A 63 3.60 -2.85 3.83
C ILE A 63 5.11 -2.96 4.01
N VAL A 64 5.85 -2.62 2.97
CA VAL A 64 7.32 -2.63 3.01
C VAL A 64 7.82 -1.37 3.70
N VAL A 65 8.57 -1.55 4.78
CA VAL A 65 9.13 -0.47 5.57
C VAL A 65 10.65 -0.42 5.43
N ASP A 66 11.18 0.80 5.39
CA ASP A 66 12.59 1.10 5.53
C ASP A 66 12.75 2.47 6.23
N ARG A 67 13.99 2.91 6.45
CA ARG A 67 14.26 4.21 7.10
C ARG A 67 13.91 5.43 6.22
N SER A 68 13.38 5.22 5.01
CA SER A 68 13.06 6.32 4.11
C SER A 68 11.76 7.01 4.49
N SER A 69 11.67 8.29 4.13
CA SER A 69 10.45 9.08 4.31
C SER A 69 9.29 8.57 3.45
N GLU A 70 9.63 7.94 2.32
CA GLU A 70 8.71 7.42 1.33
C GLU A 70 8.01 6.16 1.83
N ALA A 71 8.74 5.26 2.50
CA ALA A 71 8.14 4.10 3.16
C ALA A 71 7.16 4.53 4.28
N LYS A 72 7.56 5.51 5.11
CA LYS A 72 6.68 6.07 6.14
C LYS A 72 5.43 6.74 5.54
N ALA A 73 5.58 7.44 4.42
CA ALA A 73 4.46 8.05 3.71
C ALA A 73 3.50 6.99 3.14
N ALA A 74 4.04 5.90 2.58
CA ALA A 74 3.24 4.78 2.09
C ALA A 74 2.47 4.08 3.21
N LEU A 75 3.09 3.90 4.38
CA LEU A 75 2.41 3.38 5.58
C LEU A 75 1.24 4.28 5.99
N HIS A 76 1.45 5.59 6.08
CA HIS A 76 0.37 6.53 6.40
C HIS A 76 -0.76 6.49 5.38
N TRP A 77 -0.42 6.45 4.09
CA TRP A 77 -1.42 6.35 3.03
C TRP A 77 -2.26 5.07 3.16
N ALA A 78 -1.61 3.92 3.36
CA ALA A 78 -2.28 2.62 3.49
C ALA A 78 -3.23 2.58 4.68
N LEU A 79 -2.79 3.07 5.85
CA LEU A 79 -3.63 3.14 7.05
C LEU A 79 -4.86 4.03 6.85
N SER A 80 -4.73 5.11 6.08
CA SER A 80 -5.84 6.04 5.84
C SER A 80 -6.82 5.59 4.74
N HIS A 81 -6.37 4.88 3.71
CA HIS A 81 -7.17 4.65 2.50
C HIS A 81 -7.41 3.17 2.15
N SER A 82 -6.61 2.24 2.68
CA SER A 82 -6.66 0.83 2.24
C SER A 82 -6.97 -0.15 3.36
N VAL A 83 -6.39 0.07 4.54
CA VAL A 83 -6.52 -0.81 5.70
C VAL A 83 -7.89 -0.62 6.36
N GLN A 84 -8.61 -1.71 6.59
CA GLN A 84 -9.88 -1.78 7.34
C GLN A 84 -9.67 -2.47 8.69
N SER A 85 -10.64 -2.39 9.61
CA SER A 85 -10.51 -2.85 10.99
C SER A 85 -10.24 -4.36 11.13
N ASN A 86 -10.80 -5.14 10.22
CA ASN A 86 -10.71 -6.61 10.16
C ASN A 86 -9.53 -7.09 9.30
N ASP A 87 -8.74 -6.19 8.72
CA ASP A 87 -7.54 -6.56 7.97
C ASP A 87 -6.36 -6.89 8.91
N THR A 88 -5.46 -7.75 8.46
CA THR A 88 -4.16 -7.99 9.10
C THR A 88 -3.07 -7.25 8.33
N VAL A 89 -2.36 -6.34 9.00
CA VAL A 89 -1.24 -5.59 8.42
C VAL A 89 0.08 -6.30 8.75
N VAL A 90 0.83 -6.66 7.70
CA VAL A 90 2.17 -7.25 7.84
C VAL A 90 3.21 -6.19 7.49
N LEU A 91 3.96 -5.72 8.49
CA LEU A 91 5.08 -4.81 8.30
C LEU A 91 6.35 -5.61 7.96
N VAL A 92 6.97 -5.31 6.82
CA VAL A 92 8.13 -6.06 6.31
C VAL A 92 9.35 -5.18 6.15
N GLU A 93 10.46 -5.58 6.76
CA GLU A 93 11.79 -5.02 6.46
C GLU A 93 12.68 -6.08 5.84
N VAL A 94 13.32 -5.75 4.71
CA VAL A 94 14.28 -6.64 4.05
C VAL A 94 15.70 -6.37 4.57
N THR A 95 16.34 -7.39 5.11
CA THR A 95 17.73 -7.35 5.58
C THR A 95 18.65 -8.07 4.59
N LYS A 96 19.82 -7.47 4.35
CA LYS A 96 20.83 -8.10 3.49
C LYS A 96 21.61 -9.15 4.28
N PRO A 97 21.75 -10.39 3.78
CA PRO A 97 22.67 -11.34 4.37
C PRO A 97 24.10 -10.81 4.18
N SER A 98 24.81 -10.59 5.28
CA SER A 98 26.20 -10.13 5.28
C SER A 98 27.15 -11.28 4.92
N LYS A 99 28.02 -11.06 3.93
CA LYS A 99 28.95 -12.08 3.38
C LYS A 99 30.21 -12.35 4.23
N HIS A 100 30.29 -11.90 5.47
CA HIS A 100 31.51 -12.06 6.28
C HIS A 100 31.41 -13.30 7.17
N GLY A 101 32.26 -14.29 6.88
CA GLY A 101 32.51 -15.45 7.73
C GLY A 101 33.01 -15.02 9.11
N GLU A 102 32.55 -15.73 10.13
CA GLU A 102 33.21 -15.92 11.41
C GLU A 102 34.05 -14.75 11.98
N ARG A 103 33.41 -13.60 12.21
CA ARG A 103 33.91 -12.62 13.19
C ARG A 103 32.74 -11.90 13.83
N THR A 104 32.54 -12.24 15.10
CA THR A 104 31.62 -11.64 16.09
C THR A 104 30.19 -11.37 15.61
N GLN A 105 29.29 -12.32 15.92
CA GLN A 105 27.84 -12.26 15.73
C GLN A 105 27.11 -11.11 16.47
N ARG A 106 27.80 -10.06 16.96
CA ARG A 106 27.24 -9.02 17.85
C ARG A 106 27.14 -7.61 17.28
N GLU A 107 27.56 -7.36 16.04
CA GLU A 107 27.54 -6.00 15.45
C GLU A 107 26.77 -5.89 14.12
N ARG A 108 25.77 -6.75 13.91
CA ARG A 108 24.85 -6.64 12.77
C ARG A 108 23.55 -6.01 13.24
N HIS A 109 23.43 -4.69 13.01
CA HIS A 109 22.25 -3.84 13.22
C HIS A 109 21.10 -4.46 14.04
N PRO A 110 21.04 -4.27 15.36
CA PRO A 110 19.85 -4.55 16.17
C PRO A 110 18.62 -3.68 15.78
N ASN A 111 18.75 -2.84 14.74
CA ASN A 111 17.78 -1.79 14.41
C ASN A 111 16.60 -2.23 13.54
N GLY A 112 16.60 -3.44 12.96
CA GLY A 112 15.51 -3.85 12.08
C GLY A 112 14.18 -4.01 12.83
N TYR A 113 14.23 -4.77 13.93
CA TYR A 113 13.10 -4.86 14.85
C TYR A 113 12.73 -3.50 15.45
N ALA A 114 13.71 -2.64 15.77
CA ALA A 114 13.43 -1.29 16.28
C ALA A 114 12.58 -0.47 15.28
N LEU A 115 12.95 -0.47 14.00
CA LEU A 115 12.18 0.20 12.95
C LEU A 115 10.76 -0.38 12.83
N LEU A 116 10.63 -1.70 12.81
CA LEU A 116 9.35 -2.39 12.74
C LEU A 116 8.45 -2.05 13.94
N HIS A 117 9.01 -1.97 15.15
CA HIS A 117 8.29 -1.55 16.35
C HIS A 117 7.83 -0.09 16.28
N ASP A 118 8.66 0.81 15.76
CA ASP A 118 8.28 2.21 15.57
C ASP A 118 7.13 2.36 14.58
N MET A 119 7.17 1.60 13.47
CA MET A 119 6.08 1.58 12.50
C MET A 119 4.82 0.91 13.04
N LYS A 120 4.96 -0.11 13.90
CA LYS A 120 3.84 -0.74 14.62
C LYS A 120 3.13 0.25 15.54
N ARG A 121 3.88 1.08 16.28
CA ARG A 121 3.30 2.14 17.11
C ARG A 121 2.46 3.10 16.27
N ILE A 122 2.90 3.45 15.05
CA ILE A 122 2.12 4.29 14.13
C ILE A 122 0.82 3.60 13.71
N CYS A 123 0.87 2.31 13.43
CA CYS A 123 -0.33 1.53 13.08
C CYS A 123 -1.33 1.53 14.23
N GLN A 124 -0.88 1.15 15.43
CA GLN A 124 -1.72 1.06 16.62
C GLN A 124 -2.31 2.42 17.03
N ALA A 125 -1.54 3.50 16.90
CA ALA A 125 -2.03 4.85 17.21
C ALA A 125 -3.10 5.35 16.23
N ARG A 126 -3.10 4.88 14.98
CA ARG A 126 -4.06 5.31 13.95
C ARG A 126 -5.26 4.37 13.80
N LYS A 127 -5.03 3.07 13.97
CA LYS A 127 -6.01 2.00 13.83
C LYS A 127 -5.74 0.91 14.88
N PRO A 128 -6.22 1.09 16.12
CA PRO A 128 -5.98 0.14 17.21
C PRO A 128 -6.69 -1.21 17.00
N GLU A 129 -7.75 -1.22 16.20
CA GLU A 129 -8.54 -2.42 15.86
C GLU A 129 -7.78 -3.40 14.94
N VAL A 130 -6.76 -2.93 14.23
CA VAL A 130 -6.05 -3.69 13.20
C VAL A 130 -4.98 -4.58 13.82
N GLN A 131 -4.95 -5.85 13.39
CA GLN A 131 -3.88 -6.77 13.76
C GLN A 131 -2.59 -6.43 13.01
N VAL A 132 -1.48 -6.24 13.74
CA VAL A 132 -0.18 -5.88 13.16
C VAL A 132 0.88 -6.95 13.42
N GLU A 133 1.34 -7.58 12.34
CA GLU A 133 2.44 -8.55 12.32
C GLU A 133 3.75 -7.88 11.88
N LEU A 134 4.86 -8.35 12.43
CA LEU A 134 6.21 -7.89 12.08
C LEU A 134 6.96 -9.03 11.39
N SER A 135 7.57 -8.75 10.24
CA SER A 135 8.39 -9.72 9.51
C SER A 135 9.71 -9.12 9.07
N LEU A 136 10.79 -9.83 9.38
CA LEU A 136 12.13 -9.53 8.92
C LEU A 136 12.50 -10.53 7.84
N VAL A 137 12.71 -10.05 6.61
CA VAL A 137 12.91 -10.92 5.45
C VAL A 137 14.38 -10.85 5.03
N PRO A 138 15.15 -11.93 5.12
CA PRO A 138 16.50 -11.96 4.59
C PRO A 138 16.45 -12.01 3.05
N GLY A 139 17.25 -11.18 2.37
CA GLY A 139 17.35 -11.19 0.92
C GLY A 139 18.53 -10.39 0.40
N GLU A 140 19.29 -10.96 -0.53
CA GLU A 140 20.36 -10.24 -1.23
C GLU A 140 19.78 -9.09 -2.07
N GLU A 141 18.68 -9.38 -2.77
CA GLU A 141 17.88 -8.40 -3.50
C GLU A 141 16.52 -8.16 -2.85
N ARG A 142 16.15 -6.88 -2.72
CA ARG A 142 14.89 -6.48 -2.08
C ARG A 142 13.65 -6.96 -2.85
N GLY A 143 13.63 -6.77 -4.17
CA GLY A 143 12.45 -7.07 -5.00
C GLY A 143 12.01 -8.53 -4.90
N PRO A 144 12.88 -9.49 -5.26
CA PRO A 144 12.57 -10.92 -5.15
C PRO A 144 12.17 -11.35 -3.74
N ALA A 145 12.88 -10.88 -2.71
CA ALA A 145 12.58 -11.21 -1.32
C ALA A 145 11.17 -10.74 -0.90
N ILE A 146 10.79 -9.51 -1.27
CA ILE A 146 9.44 -8.97 -1.00
C ILE A 146 8.37 -9.77 -1.72
N VAL A 147 8.57 -10.05 -3.02
CA VAL A 147 7.58 -10.81 -3.82
C VAL A 147 7.41 -12.23 -3.29
N GLY A 148 8.51 -12.88 -2.90
CA GLY A 148 8.48 -14.20 -2.29
C GLY A 148 7.71 -14.20 -0.97
N GLU A 149 7.98 -13.24 -0.09
CA GLU A 149 7.27 -13.12 1.19
C GLU A 149 5.78 -12.78 1.01
N ALA A 150 5.45 -11.90 0.06
CA ALA A 150 4.06 -11.54 -0.27
C ALA A 150 3.26 -12.78 -0.68
N SER A 151 3.85 -13.60 -1.55
CA SER A 151 3.25 -14.83 -2.07
C SER A 151 3.10 -15.86 -0.97
N LYS A 152 4.15 -16.06 -0.15
CA LYS A 152 4.14 -16.99 0.98
C LYS A 152 3.05 -16.68 2.01
N ARG A 153 2.79 -15.40 2.27
CA ARG A 153 1.78 -14.95 3.25
C ARG A 153 0.37 -14.82 2.68
N GLY A 154 0.16 -15.11 1.39
CA GLY A 154 -1.15 -14.96 0.75
C GLY A 154 -1.68 -13.53 0.83
N VAL A 155 -0.80 -12.54 0.67
CA VAL A 155 -1.15 -11.12 0.78
C VAL A 155 -1.96 -10.70 -0.43
N VAL A 156 -3.07 -9.98 -0.22
CA VAL A 156 -3.90 -9.48 -1.33
C VAL A 156 -3.44 -8.12 -1.86
N LEU A 157 -2.82 -7.30 -0.99
CA LEU A 157 -2.36 -5.95 -1.30
C LEU A 157 -0.94 -5.73 -0.75
N LEU A 158 -0.02 -5.38 -1.64
CA LEU A 158 1.37 -5.01 -1.33
C LEU A 158 1.55 -3.50 -1.51
N VAL A 159 1.93 -2.80 -0.45
CA VAL A 159 2.18 -1.34 -0.48
C VAL A 159 3.66 -1.05 -0.25
N MET A 160 4.24 -0.20 -1.09
CA MET A 160 5.65 0.18 -1.04
C MET A 160 5.82 1.69 -1.21
N GLY A 161 6.82 2.26 -0.52
CA GLY A 161 7.24 3.64 -0.73
C GLY A 161 8.01 3.80 -2.04
N GLN A 162 7.51 4.64 -2.95
CA GLN A 162 8.21 4.95 -4.19
C GLN A 162 9.14 6.15 -3.99
N ARG A 163 10.44 5.96 -4.23
CA ARG A 163 11.41 7.05 -4.13
C ARG A 163 11.25 8.02 -5.29
N ASN A 164 11.19 9.31 -4.98
CA ASN A 164 11.17 10.34 -6.01
C ASN A 164 12.60 10.61 -6.49
N ARG A 165 13.09 9.78 -7.42
CA ARG A 165 14.35 10.09 -8.11
C ARG A 165 14.08 11.19 -9.12
N SER A 166 14.74 12.34 -8.97
CA SER A 166 14.65 13.38 -9.98
C SER A 166 15.14 12.83 -11.32
N VAL A 167 14.52 13.29 -12.40
CA VAL A 167 14.94 12.96 -13.77
C VAL A 167 16.43 13.30 -13.94
N THR A 168 16.89 14.39 -13.32
CA THR A 168 18.31 14.78 -13.27
C THR A 168 19.22 13.75 -12.59
N TRP A 169 18.82 13.15 -11.46
CA TRP A 169 19.60 12.10 -10.82
C TRP A 169 19.69 10.84 -11.68
N ARG A 170 18.60 10.53 -12.41
CA ARG A 170 18.58 9.41 -13.36
C ARG A 170 19.52 9.65 -14.53
N TRP A 171 19.58 10.88 -15.05
CA TRP A 171 20.58 11.28 -16.04
C TRP A 171 21.99 11.12 -15.48
N VAL A 172 22.31 11.74 -14.33
CA VAL A 172 23.66 11.66 -13.72
C VAL A 172 24.13 10.22 -13.53
N MET A 173 23.26 9.31 -13.08
CA MET A 173 23.63 7.88 -12.97
C MET A 173 23.93 7.22 -14.31
N MET A 174 23.25 7.65 -15.38
CA MET A 174 23.48 7.16 -16.75
C MET A 174 24.87 7.57 -17.26
N TRP A 175 25.32 8.79 -16.94
CA TRP A 175 26.67 9.28 -17.22
C TRP A 175 27.74 8.61 -16.35
N ALA A 176 27.40 8.26 -15.11
CA ALA A 176 28.33 7.60 -14.18
C ALA A 176 28.53 6.09 -14.46
N GLY A 177 28.04 5.57 -15.59
CA GLY A 177 28.12 4.14 -15.94
C GLY A 177 27.38 3.21 -14.97
N SER A 178 26.66 3.78 -14.00
CA SER A 178 25.91 3.03 -13.01
C SER A 178 24.59 2.62 -13.67
N LYS A 179 24.43 1.33 -13.95
CA LYS A 179 23.11 0.78 -14.30
C LYS A 179 22.16 1.25 -13.19
N PRO A 180 21.05 1.93 -13.50
CA PRO A 180 20.04 2.21 -12.50
C PRO A 180 19.52 0.85 -12.04
N GLY A 181 20.09 0.35 -10.94
CA GLY A 181 19.70 -0.92 -10.34
C GLY A 181 18.19 -0.89 -10.22
N GLY A 182 17.53 -1.86 -10.85
CA GLY A 182 16.08 -1.86 -11.02
C GLY A 182 15.42 -1.52 -9.70
N ASP A 183 14.55 -0.50 -9.69
CA ASP A 183 13.89 -0.10 -8.46
C ASP A 183 13.15 -1.34 -7.92
N ALA A 184 13.46 -1.73 -6.68
CA ALA A 184 12.84 -2.91 -6.06
C ALA A 184 11.30 -2.80 -6.12
N VAL A 185 10.81 -1.57 -6.03
CA VAL A 185 9.40 -1.22 -6.19
C VAL A 185 8.87 -1.55 -7.59
N ASP A 186 9.59 -1.17 -8.65
CA ASP A 186 9.24 -1.49 -10.04
C ASP A 186 9.30 -3.00 -10.33
N TYR A 187 10.23 -3.72 -9.69
CA TYR A 187 10.30 -5.18 -9.75
C TYR A 187 9.04 -5.80 -9.13
N CYS A 188 8.69 -5.37 -7.90
CA CYS A 188 7.52 -5.87 -7.21
C CYS A 188 6.21 -5.58 -7.98
N ILE A 189 6.05 -4.39 -8.55
CA ILE A 189 4.85 -4.07 -9.35
C ILE A 189 4.68 -5.01 -10.55
N ARG A 190 5.78 -5.42 -11.17
CA ARG A 190 5.75 -6.29 -12.36
C ARG A 190 5.52 -7.75 -12.00
N ASN A 191 6.22 -8.22 -10.97
CA ASN A 191 6.37 -9.64 -10.65
C ASN A 191 5.49 -10.12 -9.49
N ALA A 192 4.92 -9.23 -8.69
CA ALA A 192 3.97 -9.64 -7.66
C ALA A 192 2.73 -10.27 -8.30
N THR A 193 2.27 -11.36 -7.69
CA THR A 193 1.01 -12.03 -8.02
C THR A 193 -0.21 -11.27 -7.48
N CYS A 194 -0.03 -10.53 -6.39
CA CYS A 194 -1.04 -9.71 -5.74
C CYS A 194 -1.09 -8.27 -6.26
N MET A 195 -2.08 -7.50 -5.80
CA MET A 195 -2.17 -6.07 -6.15
C MET A 195 -1.01 -5.32 -5.51
N ALA A 196 -0.09 -4.79 -6.31
CA ALA A 196 1.07 -4.04 -5.84
C ALA A 196 0.94 -2.54 -6.13
N LEU A 197 1.08 -1.73 -5.09
CA LEU A 197 0.99 -0.27 -5.12
C LEU A 197 2.31 0.36 -4.69
N ALA A 198 2.82 1.26 -5.52
CA ALA A 198 3.92 2.13 -5.20
C ALA A 198 3.36 3.53 -4.89
N VAL A 199 3.65 4.03 -3.69
CA VAL A 199 3.03 5.24 -3.16
C VAL A 199 4.10 6.29 -2.91
N ARG A 200 3.87 7.51 -3.40
CA ARG A 200 4.71 8.67 -3.10
C ARG A 200 3.89 9.91 -2.83
N ARG A 201 4.44 10.84 -2.08
CA ARG A 201 3.84 12.17 -1.89
C ARG A 201 3.89 12.95 -3.20
N LYS A 202 2.78 13.59 -3.57
CA LYS A 202 2.71 14.43 -4.78
C LYS A 202 3.65 15.64 -4.68
N SER A 203 3.73 16.25 -3.51
CA SER A 203 4.63 17.37 -3.25
C SER A 203 5.09 17.40 -1.79
N LYS A 204 6.19 18.13 -1.53
CA LYS A 204 6.73 18.29 -0.16
C LYS A 204 5.85 19.23 0.69
N ARG A 205 5.25 20.25 0.07
CA ARG A 205 4.49 21.32 0.75
C ARG A 205 2.97 21.23 0.58
N GLY A 206 2.48 20.50 -0.42
CA GLY A 206 1.06 20.26 -0.66
C GLY A 206 0.63 18.86 -0.24
N GLY A 207 -0.68 18.68 -0.07
CA GLY A 207 -1.30 17.39 0.24
C GLY A 207 -1.35 16.44 -0.96
N GLY A 208 -1.76 15.20 -0.69
CA GLY A 208 -2.02 14.18 -1.71
C GLY A 208 -0.87 13.21 -1.98
N TYR A 209 -1.26 12.09 -2.60
CA TYR A 209 -0.39 10.96 -2.94
C TYR A 209 -0.53 10.62 -4.42
N LEU A 210 0.57 10.20 -5.03
CA LEU A 210 0.58 9.56 -6.34
C LEU A 210 0.76 8.06 -6.12
N ILE A 211 0.00 7.29 -6.88
CA ILE A 211 0.01 5.85 -6.83
C ILE A 211 0.43 5.32 -8.18
N THR A 212 1.31 4.34 -8.17
CA THR A 212 1.73 3.59 -9.34
C THR A 212 1.38 2.12 -9.14
N THR A 213 0.77 1.53 -10.16
CA THR A 213 0.40 0.11 -10.25
C THR A 213 0.96 -0.48 -11.53
N LYS A 214 0.68 -1.77 -11.75
CA LYS A 214 1.08 -2.46 -12.98
C LYS A 214 0.47 -1.84 -14.24
N ARG A 215 -0.76 -1.30 -14.14
CA ARG A 215 -1.52 -0.77 -15.28
C ARG A 215 -1.46 0.75 -15.41
N HIS A 216 -1.37 1.45 -14.30
CA HIS A 216 -1.42 2.91 -14.27
C HIS A 216 -0.27 3.47 -13.47
N ARG A 217 0.36 4.53 -13.97
CA ARG A 217 1.47 5.21 -13.30
C ARG A 217 1.05 6.58 -12.83
N ASP A 218 1.54 6.95 -11.65
CA ASP A 218 1.41 8.29 -11.07
C ASP A 218 -0.02 8.88 -11.12
N PHE A 219 -1.03 8.02 -10.96
CA PHE A 219 -2.40 8.51 -10.88
C PHE A 219 -2.69 8.95 -9.45
N TRP A 220 -3.47 10.01 -9.35
CA TRP A 220 -3.97 10.51 -8.09
C TRP A 220 -5.40 10.01 -7.92
N LEU A 221 -5.63 9.18 -6.91
CA LEU A 221 -7.00 8.89 -6.48
C LEU A 221 -7.51 10.12 -5.72
N LEU A 222 -8.56 10.75 -6.23
CA LEU A 222 -9.34 11.74 -5.49
C LEU A 222 -9.89 11.01 -4.27
N ALA A 223 -9.40 11.40 -3.10
CA ALA A 223 -9.96 10.99 -1.82
C ALA A 223 -11.20 11.84 -1.52
#